data_AF-A0A1G1H2K1-F1
#
_entry.id   AF-A0A1G1H2K1-F1
#
_cell.length_a   1.000
_cell.length_b   1.000
_cell.length_c   1.000
_cell.angle_alpha   90.00
_cell.angle_beta   90.00
_cell.angle_gamma   90.00
#
_symmetry.space_group_name_H-M   'P 1'
#
loop_
_entity.id
_entity.type
_entity.pdbx_description
1 polymer ?
#
loop_
_entity_poly.entity_id
_entity_poly.type
_entity_poly.pdbx_seq_one_letter_code
_entity_poly.pdbx_strand_id
1 'polypeptide(L)'
;MKKVRTFLLLIIMLFVITASCGGGGGDGGGGGNGGGGTSSGGGGGGSTPINELYVSNGSDDSITVYSRTADGNIAPVRTITGAATNLSSPFGIAIDTANNEIFVANRGGSNSITVYSRTASGNIAPVRTITGAATNLNGPLGIALDTANNELYVSNGIGNSITVYNRIASGNIAPVRTITGAATNLNAPYGIALDTANNEIFVANFFNSIAVYSRVADGNIAPVRTITGAATNLNAPYGIALDTANNEIFAANTGADSITVYSRTADGNIAPVRTITGAATNLNGPVGIAVLR
;
A
#
# COMPACT_ATOMS: atom_id res chain seq x y z
N MET A 1 10.66 25.70 -38.79
CA MET A 1 11.01 24.28 -39.05
C MET A 1 11.95 23.77 -37.97
N LYS A 2 11.43 23.13 -36.92
CA LYS A 2 12.16 22.21 -36.04
C LYS A 2 11.14 21.16 -35.61
N LYS A 3 11.36 19.91 -36.02
CA LYS A 3 10.44 18.78 -35.85
C LYS A 3 10.29 18.46 -34.35
N VAL A 4 9.09 18.61 -33.81
CA VAL A 4 8.70 18.05 -32.51
C VAL A 4 8.52 16.54 -32.72
N ARG A 5 9.32 15.74 -32.03
CA ARG A 5 9.12 14.28 -31.96
C ARG A 5 8.13 14.02 -30.82
N THR A 6 6.88 13.78 -31.19
CA THR A 6 5.86 13.21 -30.31
C THR A 6 6.33 11.84 -29.85
N PHE A 7 6.65 11.69 -28.56
CA PHE A 7 6.84 10.38 -27.94
C PHE A 7 5.48 9.95 -27.38
N LEU A 8 4.74 9.22 -28.20
CA LEU A 8 3.57 8.45 -27.77
C LEU A 8 4.12 7.20 -27.07
N LEU A 9 4.04 7.15 -25.74
CA LEU A 9 4.38 5.93 -25.01
C LEU A 9 3.19 4.97 -25.08
N LEU A 10 3.12 4.27 -26.22
CA LEU A 10 2.27 3.11 -26.43
C LEU A 10 3.03 1.90 -25.84
N ILE A 11 2.66 1.44 -24.66
CA ILE A 11 3.15 0.14 -24.17
C ILE A 11 2.27 -0.93 -24.81
N ILE A 12 2.77 -1.45 -25.94
CA ILE A 12 2.29 -2.67 -26.58
C ILE A 12 2.59 -3.85 -25.65
N MET A 13 1.52 -4.62 -25.42
CA MET A 13 1.48 -5.92 -24.79
C MET A 13 2.43 -6.90 -25.50
N LEU A 14 3.28 -7.61 -24.75
CA LEU A 14 3.94 -8.82 -25.24
C LEU A 14 3.66 -9.99 -24.29
N PHE A 15 2.86 -10.93 -24.79
CA PHE A 15 2.69 -12.27 -24.25
C PHE A 15 4.02 -13.04 -24.33
N VAL A 16 4.37 -13.77 -23.28
CA VAL A 16 5.14 -15.01 -23.40
C VAL A 16 4.30 -16.13 -22.79
N ILE A 17 3.63 -16.87 -23.67
CA ILE A 17 3.09 -18.19 -23.37
C ILE A 17 4.25 -19.17 -23.44
N THR A 18 4.50 -19.93 -22.38
CA THR A 18 5.07 -21.28 -22.53
C THR A 18 4.11 -22.26 -21.87
N ALA A 19 3.17 -22.75 -22.66
CA ALA A 19 2.45 -23.98 -22.37
C ALA A 19 3.21 -25.10 -23.08
N SER A 20 3.77 -26.01 -22.30
CA SER A 20 4.13 -27.35 -22.76
C SER A 20 3.01 -28.28 -22.34
N CYS A 21 2.17 -28.69 -23.29
CA CYS A 21 1.46 -29.96 -23.21
C CYS A 21 1.49 -30.63 -24.58
N GLY A 22 2.01 -31.86 -24.61
CA GLY A 22 2.01 -32.71 -25.78
C GLY A 22 0.69 -33.47 -25.93
N GLY A 23 0.51 -34.00 -27.15
CA GLY A 23 -0.29 -35.18 -27.41
C GLY A 23 -1.77 -34.93 -27.70
N GLY A 24 -2.10 -34.78 -28.98
CA GLY A 24 -3.45 -34.96 -29.50
C GLY A 24 -3.48 -36.07 -30.55
N GLY A 25 -4.45 -36.97 -30.42
CA GLY A 25 -4.91 -37.97 -31.39
C GLY A 25 -5.99 -38.83 -30.73
N GLY A 26 -7.29 -38.56 -30.97
CA GLY A 26 -8.17 -39.30 -31.91
C GLY A 26 -8.80 -40.51 -31.20
N ASP A 27 -10.09 -40.89 -31.23
CA ASP A 27 -11.29 -40.56 -32.00
C ASP A 27 -12.54 -41.08 -31.22
N GLY A 28 -13.75 -40.66 -31.61
CA GLY A 28 -14.89 -41.59 -31.77
C GLY A 28 -16.02 -41.60 -30.72
N GLY A 29 -17.17 -41.00 -31.10
CA GLY A 29 -18.47 -41.69 -31.22
C GLY A 29 -19.38 -41.94 -29.99
N GLY A 30 -20.58 -41.33 -30.02
CA GLY A 30 -21.85 -42.07 -29.83
C GLY A 30 -22.66 -41.89 -28.53
N GLY A 31 -23.78 -41.16 -28.63
CA GLY A 31 -25.13 -41.53 -28.15
C GLY A 31 -25.45 -41.62 -26.65
N GLY A 32 -26.61 -41.07 -26.25
CA GLY A 32 -27.38 -41.60 -25.10
C GLY A 32 -27.98 -40.59 -24.13
N ASN A 33 -29.30 -40.67 -23.98
CA ASN A 33 -30.23 -39.85 -23.18
C ASN A 33 -30.15 -40.03 -21.65
N GLY A 34 -30.49 -38.98 -20.89
CA GLY A 34 -31.29 -39.07 -19.65
C GLY A 34 -30.59 -39.26 -18.29
N GLY A 35 -31.08 -38.52 -17.28
CA GLY A 35 -31.07 -38.95 -15.86
C GLY A 35 -30.21 -38.10 -14.92
N GLY A 36 -30.87 -37.47 -13.95
CA GLY A 36 -30.20 -36.76 -12.85
C GLY A 36 -29.42 -37.67 -11.90
N GLY A 37 -28.43 -37.09 -11.25
CA GLY A 37 -27.63 -37.74 -10.23
C GLY A 37 -26.57 -36.79 -9.68
N THR A 38 -26.69 -36.48 -8.40
CA THR A 38 -25.66 -35.83 -7.58
C THR A 38 -24.34 -36.57 -7.65
N SER A 39 -23.23 -35.87 -7.87
CA SER A 39 -21.93 -36.33 -7.36
C SER A 39 -20.95 -35.17 -7.15
N SER A 40 -20.28 -35.30 -6.02
CA SER A 40 -19.11 -34.61 -5.54
C SER A 40 -17.92 -34.61 -6.52
N GLY A 41 -17.21 -33.48 -6.55
CA GLY A 41 -15.83 -33.33 -7.01
C GLY A 41 -15.47 -31.85 -6.88
N GLY A 42 -14.52 -31.40 -6.06
CA GLY A 42 -13.19 -31.97 -5.85
C GLY A 42 -12.31 -31.57 -7.02
N GLY A 43 -11.65 -30.41 -6.96
CA GLY A 43 -10.59 -30.07 -7.91
C GLY A 43 -10.33 -28.58 -8.11
N GLY A 44 -9.14 -28.14 -7.68
CA GLY A 44 -8.48 -27.01 -8.32
C GLY A 44 -8.62 -25.66 -7.62
N GLY A 45 -8.13 -25.55 -6.39
CA GLY A 45 -7.75 -24.26 -5.79
C GLY A 45 -6.54 -23.65 -6.50
N GLY A 46 -6.67 -23.37 -7.80
CA GLY A 46 -5.81 -22.43 -8.49
C GLY A 46 -6.40 -21.05 -8.25
N SER A 47 -5.91 -20.33 -7.23
CA SER A 47 -6.30 -18.94 -7.04
C SER A 47 -5.85 -18.16 -8.28
N THR A 48 -6.78 -17.77 -9.14
CA THR A 48 -6.54 -16.72 -10.12
C THR A 48 -5.88 -15.55 -9.39
N PRO A 49 -4.71 -15.06 -9.86
CA PRO A 49 -4.05 -13.93 -9.24
C PRO A 49 -5.05 -12.79 -9.12
N ILE A 50 -5.36 -12.43 -7.88
CA ILE A 50 -6.32 -11.37 -7.59
C ILE A 50 -5.66 -10.05 -8.01
N ASN A 51 -6.00 -9.56 -9.19
CA ASN A 51 -5.37 -8.42 -9.87
C ASN A 51 -6.23 -7.15 -9.73
N GLU A 52 -6.10 -6.47 -8.60
CA GLU A 52 -7.09 -5.48 -8.15
C GLU A 52 -6.46 -4.23 -7.56
N LEU A 53 -7.26 -3.17 -7.56
CA LEU A 53 -6.98 -1.89 -6.91
C LEU A 53 -7.91 -1.73 -5.71
N TYR A 54 -7.36 -1.37 -4.56
CA TYR A 54 -8.11 -1.13 -3.31
C TYR A 54 -8.02 0.34 -2.95
N VAL A 55 -9.16 0.95 -2.62
CA VAL A 55 -9.26 2.36 -2.27
C VAL A 55 -9.96 2.48 -0.93
N SER A 56 -9.31 3.13 0.03
CA SER A 56 -9.90 3.51 1.31
C SER A 56 -10.62 4.86 1.18
N ASN A 57 -11.93 4.87 1.41
CA ASN A 57 -12.76 6.07 1.35
C ASN A 57 -13.02 6.57 2.78
N GLY A 58 -12.21 7.52 3.22
CA GLY A 58 -12.23 8.02 4.60
C GLY A 58 -13.55 8.66 5.03
N SER A 59 -14.24 9.36 4.12
CA SER A 59 -15.51 10.03 4.44
C SER A 59 -16.71 9.08 4.49
N ASP A 60 -16.62 7.95 3.78
CA ASP A 60 -17.72 7.00 3.62
C ASP A 60 -17.54 5.75 4.50
N ASP A 61 -16.47 5.70 5.31
CA ASP A 61 -16.07 4.54 6.10
C ASP A 61 -16.14 3.23 5.30
N SER A 62 -15.50 3.24 4.12
CA SER A 62 -15.56 2.12 3.19
C SER A 62 -14.23 1.82 2.51
N ILE A 63 -14.14 0.61 1.96
CA ILE A 63 -13.10 0.21 1.02
C ILE A 63 -13.81 -0.19 -0.28
N THR A 64 -13.46 0.45 -1.39
CA THR A 64 -13.90 0.04 -2.73
C THR A 64 -12.78 -0.71 -3.44
N VAL A 65 -13.16 -1.78 -4.14
CA VAL A 65 -12.21 -2.62 -4.89
C VAL A 65 -12.58 -2.60 -6.35
N TYR A 66 -11.60 -2.43 -7.21
CA TYR A 66 -11.75 -2.40 -8.66
C TYR A 66 -10.82 -3.44 -9.30
N SER A 67 -11.13 -3.84 -10.53
CA SER A 67 -10.11 -4.48 -11.38
C SER A 67 -8.91 -3.55 -11.49
N ARG A 68 -7.68 -4.08 -11.49
CA ARG A 68 -6.49 -3.24 -11.70
C ARG A 68 -6.52 -2.51 -13.05
N THR A 69 -7.21 -3.05 -14.04
CA THR A 69 -7.36 -2.46 -15.37
C THR A 69 -8.66 -1.65 -15.51
N ALA A 70 -9.30 -1.30 -14.39
CA ALA A 70 -10.45 -0.41 -14.37
C ALA A 70 -10.10 0.93 -15.05
N ASP A 71 -11.02 1.43 -15.87
CA ASP A 71 -10.89 2.72 -16.53
C ASP A 71 -12.24 3.43 -16.58
N GLY A 72 -12.22 4.75 -16.40
CA GLY A 72 -13.42 5.59 -16.39
C GLY A 72 -14.36 5.38 -15.20
N ASN A 73 -15.64 5.70 -15.41
CA ASN A 73 -16.69 5.62 -14.39
C ASN A 73 -17.26 4.20 -14.31
N ILE A 74 -16.65 3.35 -13.49
CA ILE A 74 -17.10 1.98 -13.30
C ILE A 74 -17.47 1.71 -11.84
N ALA A 75 -18.41 0.79 -11.63
CA ALA A 75 -18.72 0.29 -10.30
C ALA A 75 -17.57 -0.55 -9.73
N PRO A 76 -17.34 -0.51 -8.41
CA PRO A 76 -16.39 -1.42 -7.76
C PRO A 76 -16.85 -2.88 -7.93
N VAL A 77 -15.90 -3.80 -8.08
CA VAL A 77 -16.19 -5.25 -8.10
C VAL A 77 -16.68 -5.75 -6.75
N ARG A 78 -16.32 -5.05 -5.67
CA ARG A 78 -16.90 -5.21 -4.33
C ARG A 78 -16.59 -4.01 -3.45
N THR A 79 -17.41 -3.84 -2.41
CA THR A 79 -17.26 -2.78 -1.42
C THR A 79 -17.32 -3.40 -0.03
N ILE A 80 -16.41 -3.02 0.86
CA ILE A 80 -16.47 -3.33 2.30
C ILE A 80 -16.99 -2.06 2.98
N THR A 81 -18.18 -2.12 3.57
CA THR A 81 -18.83 -0.95 4.21
C THR A 81 -19.92 -1.40 5.17
N GLY A 82 -20.27 -0.53 6.12
CA GLY A 82 -21.32 -0.77 7.12
C GLY A 82 -20.76 -0.93 8.53
N ALA A 83 -21.65 -0.88 9.52
CA ALA A 83 -21.29 -0.78 10.94
C ALA A 83 -20.45 -1.95 11.47
N ALA A 84 -20.65 -3.18 10.96
CA ALA A 84 -19.90 -4.35 11.42
C ALA A 84 -18.45 -4.33 10.95
N THR A 85 -18.12 -3.52 9.94
CA THR A 85 -16.74 -3.41 9.43
C THR A 85 -15.79 -2.80 10.44
N ASN A 86 -16.27 -1.96 11.36
CA ASN A 86 -15.45 -1.14 12.25
C ASN A 86 -14.48 -0.20 11.49
N LEU A 87 -14.73 0.08 10.21
CA LEU A 87 -14.04 1.16 9.50
C LEU A 87 -14.43 2.49 10.13
N SER A 88 -13.43 3.35 10.38
CA SER A 88 -13.68 4.68 10.93
C SER A 88 -12.59 5.65 10.47
N SER A 89 -12.95 6.49 9.50
CA SER A 89 -12.03 7.33 8.74
C SER A 89 -10.80 6.55 8.25
N PRO A 90 -10.98 5.48 7.45
CA PRO A 90 -9.86 4.71 6.92
C PRO A 90 -8.94 5.60 6.07
N PHE A 91 -7.62 5.42 6.22
CA PHE A 91 -6.62 6.25 5.54
C PHE A 91 -5.56 5.41 4.82
N GLY A 92 -4.71 4.71 5.57
CA GLY A 92 -3.68 3.83 5.00
C GLY A 92 -4.24 2.45 4.72
N ILE A 93 -3.83 1.86 3.61
CA ILE A 93 -4.18 0.48 3.24
C ILE A 93 -2.93 -0.27 2.79
N ALA A 94 -2.76 -1.50 3.27
CA ALA A 94 -1.70 -2.40 2.82
C ALA A 94 -2.30 -3.76 2.46
N ILE A 95 -1.79 -4.35 1.37
CA ILE A 95 -2.28 -5.61 0.82
C ILE A 95 -1.23 -6.69 1.04
N ASP A 96 -1.62 -7.75 1.73
CA ASP A 96 -0.84 -8.96 1.87
C ASP A 96 -1.31 -10.00 0.87
N THR A 97 -0.66 -10.05 -0.28
CA THR A 97 -1.00 -11.01 -1.32
C THR A 97 -0.64 -12.44 -0.94
N ALA A 98 0.40 -12.64 -0.12
CA ALA A 98 0.89 -13.96 0.29
C ALA A 98 -0.08 -14.66 1.24
N ASN A 99 -0.79 -13.90 2.06
CA ASN A 99 -1.71 -14.42 3.08
C ASN A 99 -3.18 -14.09 2.80
N ASN A 100 -3.46 -13.44 1.67
CA ASN A 100 -4.79 -13.04 1.24
C ASN A 100 -5.50 -12.06 2.20
N GLU A 101 -4.78 -11.06 2.71
CA GLU A 101 -5.31 -10.11 3.71
C GLU A 101 -5.16 -8.64 3.31
N ILE A 102 -6.04 -7.79 3.84
CA ILE A 102 -6.05 -6.32 3.71
C ILE A 102 -5.90 -5.75 5.12
N PHE A 103 -4.95 -4.84 5.32
CA PHE A 103 -4.76 -4.10 6.57
C PHE A 103 -5.13 -2.64 6.34
N VAL A 104 -5.92 -2.06 7.25
CA VAL A 104 -6.44 -0.70 7.12
C VAL A 104 -6.22 0.10 8.39
N ALA A 105 -5.63 1.29 8.25
CA ALA A 105 -5.43 2.24 9.33
C ALA A 105 -6.67 3.12 9.44
N ASN A 106 -7.31 3.08 10.60
CA ASN A 106 -8.50 3.86 10.93
C ASN A 106 -8.10 4.94 11.93
N ARG A 107 -8.08 6.19 11.48
CA ARG A 107 -7.71 7.35 12.32
C ARG A 107 -8.88 7.93 13.11
N GLY A 108 -10.11 7.52 12.78
CA GLY A 108 -11.33 7.91 13.46
C GLY A 108 -11.58 7.08 14.72
N GLY A 109 -12.49 7.56 15.57
CA GLY A 109 -12.92 6.84 16.76
C GLY A 109 -11.78 6.54 17.73
N SER A 110 -11.60 5.28 18.09
CA SER A 110 -10.62 4.82 19.10
C SER A 110 -9.21 4.54 18.57
N ASN A 111 -8.89 4.92 17.32
CA ASN A 111 -7.72 4.49 16.56
C ASN A 111 -7.61 2.95 16.46
N SER A 112 -7.53 2.42 15.24
CA SER A 112 -7.39 0.98 15.07
C SER A 112 -6.71 0.60 13.77
N ILE A 113 -6.19 -0.62 13.74
CA ILE A 113 -5.90 -1.33 12.50
C ILE A 113 -6.92 -2.44 12.35
N THR A 114 -7.71 -2.42 11.28
CA THR A 114 -8.63 -3.52 10.94
C THR A 114 -8.04 -4.38 9.84
N VAL A 115 -8.27 -5.69 9.93
CA VAL A 115 -7.78 -6.66 8.95
C VAL A 115 -8.94 -7.43 8.34
N TYR A 116 -8.95 -7.59 7.02
CA TYR A 116 -9.99 -8.34 6.30
C TYR A 116 -9.36 -9.36 5.35
N SER A 117 -10.14 -10.38 4.95
CA SER A 117 -9.77 -11.18 3.78
C SER A 117 -9.75 -10.28 2.54
N ARG A 118 -8.83 -10.52 1.60
CA ARG A 118 -8.86 -9.81 0.30
C ARG A 118 -10.15 -10.03 -0.45
N THR A 119 -10.83 -11.17 -0.26
CA THR A 119 -12.12 -11.46 -0.91
C THR A 119 -13.33 -10.92 -0.14
N ALA A 120 -13.13 -10.18 0.95
CA ALA A 120 -14.23 -9.62 1.75
C ALA A 120 -15.10 -8.65 0.95
N SER A 121 -16.41 -8.68 1.21
CA SER A 121 -17.43 -7.83 0.58
C SER A 121 -18.61 -7.63 1.53
N GLY A 122 -19.23 -6.46 1.47
CA GLY A 122 -20.40 -6.08 2.28
C GLY A 122 -20.05 -5.65 3.70
N ASN A 123 -21.05 -5.76 4.58
CA ASN A 123 -20.97 -5.39 5.99
C ASN A 123 -20.46 -6.57 6.82
N ILE A 124 -19.15 -6.78 6.81
CA ILE A 124 -18.48 -7.93 7.42
C ILE A 124 -17.53 -7.48 8.53
N ALA A 125 -17.43 -8.28 9.59
CA ALA A 125 -16.47 -8.04 10.67
C ALA A 125 -15.02 -8.27 10.21
N PRO A 126 -14.05 -7.48 10.71
CA PRO A 126 -12.65 -7.75 10.47
C PRO A 126 -12.23 -9.10 11.07
N VAL A 127 -11.30 -9.80 10.41
CA VAL A 127 -10.73 -11.06 10.92
C VAL A 127 -9.86 -10.81 12.16
N ARG A 128 -9.26 -9.62 12.25
CA ARG A 128 -8.46 -9.15 13.38
C ARG A 128 -8.59 -7.63 13.50
N THR A 129 -8.55 -7.13 14.73
CA THR A 129 -8.50 -5.70 15.01
C THR A 129 -7.41 -5.45 16.05
N ILE A 130 -6.50 -4.52 15.77
CA ILE A 130 -5.55 -3.99 16.76
C ILE A 130 -6.13 -2.68 17.26
N THR A 131 -6.51 -2.61 18.53
CA THR A 131 -7.07 -1.40 19.15
C THR A 131 -6.99 -1.45 20.67
N GLY A 132 -7.07 -0.28 21.30
CA GLY A 132 -7.01 -0.12 22.75
C GLY A 132 -5.73 0.58 23.22
N ALA A 133 -5.70 0.95 24.49
CA ALA A 133 -4.66 1.82 25.04
C ALA A 133 -3.23 1.25 24.97
N ALA A 134 -3.07 -0.07 25.14
CA ALA A 134 -1.76 -0.72 25.09
C ALA A 134 -1.15 -0.72 23.68
N THR A 135 -1.96 -0.51 22.65
CA THR A 135 -1.47 -0.47 21.27
C THR A 135 -0.57 0.71 20.97
N ASN A 136 -0.66 1.80 21.74
CA ASN A 136 0.03 3.06 21.44
C ASN A 136 -0.31 3.67 20.07
N LEU A 137 -1.41 3.24 19.44
CA LEU A 137 -1.92 3.86 18.21
C LEU A 137 -2.42 5.27 18.51
N ASN A 138 -1.92 6.26 17.77
CA ASN A 138 -2.29 7.66 17.96
C ASN A 138 -2.34 8.41 16.62
N GLY A 139 -3.53 8.42 16.01
CA GLY A 139 -3.72 8.90 14.64
C GLY A 139 -2.96 8.04 13.64
N PRO A 140 -3.24 6.73 13.51
CA PRO A 140 -2.60 5.88 12.53
C PRO A 140 -2.95 6.35 11.11
N LEU A 141 -1.94 6.54 10.26
CA LEU A 141 -2.12 7.06 8.90
C LEU A 141 -1.55 6.10 7.86
N GLY A 142 -0.26 5.76 7.93
CA GLY A 142 0.40 4.86 6.98
C GLY A 142 0.52 3.44 7.52
N ILE A 143 0.50 2.47 6.61
CA ILE A 143 0.75 1.05 6.90
C ILE A 143 1.76 0.51 5.90
N ALA A 144 2.73 -0.25 6.39
CA ALA A 144 3.57 -1.12 5.56
C ALA A 144 3.73 -2.51 6.19
N LEU A 145 3.90 -3.52 5.35
CA LEU A 145 4.03 -4.92 5.75
C LEU A 145 5.41 -5.45 5.37
N ASP A 146 6.05 -6.10 6.34
CA ASP A 146 7.20 -6.96 6.12
C ASP A 146 6.77 -8.41 6.28
N THR A 147 6.26 -9.00 5.20
CA THR A 147 5.74 -10.36 5.22
C THR A 147 6.82 -11.41 5.41
N ALA A 148 8.07 -11.10 5.03
CA ALA A 148 9.21 -11.99 5.24
C ALA A 148 9.56 -12.12 6.72
N ASN A 149 9.40 -11.04 7.50
CA ASN A 149 9.70 -11.02 8.93
C ASN A 149 8.45 -11.09 9.83
N ASN A 150 7.25 -11.21 9.26
CA ASN A 150 5.97 -11.18 9.97
C ASN A 150 5.75 -9.91 10.79
N GLU A 151 6.04 -8.74 10.21
CA GLU A 151 5.92 -7.45 10.90
C GLU A 151 5.01 -6.47 10.17
N LEU A 152 4.28 -5.68 10.96
CA LEU A 152 3.36 -4.63 10.55
C LEU A 152 3.87 -3.31 11.11
N TYR A 153 4.11 -2.34 10.24
CA TYR A 153 4.58 -1.00 10.60
C TYR A 153 3.45 0.00 10.41
N VAL A 154 3.24 0.86 11.42
CA VAL A 154 2.20 1.88 11.40
C VAL A 154 2.82 3.23 11.77
N SER A 155 2.65 4.22 10.90
CA SER A 155 2.97 5.62 11.23
C SER A 155 1.79 6.27 11.95
N ASN A 156 2.08 6.91 13.08
CA ASN A 156 1.12 7.57 13.96
C ASN A 156 1.32 9.08 13.85
N GLY A 157 0.52 9.72 13.01
CA GLY A 157 0.66 11.14 12.66
C GLY A 157 0.52 12.07 13.86
N ILE A 158 -0.46 11.81 14.74
CA ILE A 158 -0.66 12.63 15.94
C ILE A 158 0.39 12.29 17.00
N GLY A 159 0.74 11.00 17.12
CA GLY A 159 1.72 10.52 18.10
C GLY A 159 3.18 10.83 17.79
N ASN A 160 3.50 11.32 16.58
CA ASN A 160 4.88 11.47 16.08
C ASN A 160 5.72 10.20 16.31
N SER A 161 5.13 9.04 16.02
CA SER A 161 5.75 7.75 16.29
C SER A 161 5.53 6.75 15.16
N ILE A 162 6.32 5.69 15.16
CA ILE A 162 6.07 4.48 14.37
C ILE A 162 5.93 3.33 15.35
N THR A 163 4.80 2.62 15.28
CA THR A 163 4.59 1.39 16.06
C THR A 163 4.75 0.18 15.15
N VAL A 164 5.44 -0.83 15.66
CA VAL A 164 5.64 -2.10 14.96
C VAL A 164 4.95 -3.21 15.73
N TYR A 165 4.17 -4.04 15.04
CA TYR A 165 3.48 -5.17 15.62
C TYR A 165 3.87 -6.45 14.90
N ASN A 166 3.61 -7.59 15.53
CA ASN A 166 3.53 -8.83 14.78
C ASN A 166 2.40 -8.72 13.75
N ARG A 167 2.64 -9.16 12.52
CA ARG A 167 1.69 -9.14 11.40
C ARG A 167 0.34 -9.79 11.74
N ILE A 168 0.33 -10.84 12.57
CA ILE A 168 -0.89 -11.55 13.00
C ILE A 168 -1.45 -11.05 14.34
N ALA A 169 -0.98 -9.91 14.85
CA ALA A 169 -1.47 -9.34 16.10
C ALA A 169 -2.97 -9.02 16.06
N SER A 170 -3.61 -9.12 17.24
CA SER A 170 -5.03 -8.83 17.45
C SER A 170 -5.27 -8.40 18.90
N GLY A 171 -6.27 -7.56 19.11
CA GLY A 171 -6.66 -7.02 20.41
C GLY A 171 -5.83 -5.83 20.89
N ASN A 172 -5.89 -5.59 22.21
CA ASN A 172 -5.20 -4.53 22.91
C ASN A 172 -3.80 -4.98 23.33
N ILE A 173 -2.88 -5.00 22.36
CA ILE A 173 -1.52 -5.55 22.51
C ILE A 173 -0.48 -4.44 22.39
N ALA A 174 0.64 -4.57 23.10
CA ALA A 174 1.76 -3.66 22.94
C ALA A 174 2.50 -3.88 21.61
N PRO A 175 3.04 -2.82 20.98
CA PRO A 175 3.94 -2.97 19.86
C PRO A 175 5.23 -3.69 20.27
N VAL A 176 5.80 -4.48 19.36
CA VAL A 176 7.10 -5.15 19.56
C VAL A 176 8.26 -4.16 19.52
N ARG A 177 8.08 -3.02 18.84
CA ARG A 177 9.02 -1.89 18.78
C ARG A 177 8.26 -0.58 18.61
N THR A 178 8.79 0.51 19.14
CA THR A 178 8.25 1.85 18.94
C THR A 178 9.38 2.82 18.67
N ILE A 179 9.36 3.46 17.49
CA ILE A 179 10.26 4.56 17.17
C ILE A 179 9.54 5.85 17.59
N THR A 180 10.04 6.51 18.63
CA THR A 180 9.44 7.75 19.18
C THR A 180 10.45 8.56 19.98
N GLY A 181 10.20 9.86 20.09
CA GLY A 181 11.03 10.79 20.86
C GLY A 181 11.73 11.83 19.99
N ALA A 182 12.33 12.82 20.64
CA ALA A 182 12.85 14.01 19.98
C ALA A 182 13.99 13.75 18.98
N ALA A 183 14.80 12.71 19.20
CA ALA A 183 15.91 12.39 18.30
C ALA A 183 15.43 11.74 17.00
N THR A 184 14.19 11.23 16.95
CA THR A 184 13.67 10.57 15.76
C THR A 184 13.46 11.54 14.60
N ASN A 185 13.21 12.83 14.84
CA ASN A 185 12.79 13.76 13.79
C ASN A 185 11.49 13.34 13.07
N LEU A 186 10.66 12.49 13.69
CA LEU A 186 9.29 12.26 13.22
C LEU A 186 8.46 13.51 13.49
N ASN A 187 7.79 14.01 12.45
CA ASN A 187 6.95 15.19 12.55
C ASN A 187 5.73 15.04 11.64
N ALA A 188 4.62 14.64 12.25
CA ALA A 188 3.41 14.17 11.58
C ALA A 188 3.76 13.15 10.49
N PRO A 189 4.22 11.94 10.84
CA PRO A 189 4.53 10.90 9.86
C PRO A 189 3.24 10.39 9.20
N TYR A 190 3.19 10.47 7.87
CA TYR A 190 2.05 10.03 7.05
C TYR A 190 2.39 8.73 6.34
N GLY A 191 3.03 8.81 5.17
CA GLY A 191 3.40 7.63 4.38
C GLY A 191 4.57 6.87 4.99
N ILE A 192 4.53 5.54 4.89
CA ILE A 192 5.62 4.65 5.28
C ILE A 192 5.81 3.59 4.20
N ALA A 193 7.07 3.35 3.82
CA ALA A 193 7.45 2.31 2.87
C ALA A 193 8.66 1.54 3.39
N LEU A 194 8.75 0.26 3.02
CA LEU A 194 9.82 -0.64 3.46
C LEU A 194 10.69 -1.06 2.30
N ASP A 195 12.00 -1.05 2.54
CA ASP A 195 12.98 -1.74 1.72
C ASP A 195 13.60 -2.87 2.53
N THR A 196 12.95 -4.03 2.47
CA THR A 196 13.39 -5.22 3.21
C THR A 196 14.70 -5.79 2.68
N ALA A 197 15.03 -5.56 1.41
CA ALA A 197 16.30 -6.03 0.82
C ALA A 197 17.51 -5.30 1.41
N ASN A 198 17.32 -4.04 1.83
CA ASN A 198 18.38 -3.21 2.39
C ASN A 198 18.21 -2.90 3.89
N ASN A 199 17.19 -3.50 4.53
CA ASN A 199 16.85 -3.25 5.94
C ASN A 199 16.57 -1.78 6.26
N GLU A 200 15.71 -1.12 5.47
CA GLU A 200 15.39 0.30 5.69
C GLU A 200 13.88 0.59 5.66
N ILE A 201 13.48 1.62 6.42
CA ILE A 201 12.13 2.18 6.48
C ILE A 201 12.22 3.62 6.00
N PHE A 202 11.33 4.03 5.10
CA PHE A 202 11.23 5.39 4.59
C PHE A 202 9.90 5.99 5.02
N VAL A 203 9.95 7.19 5.60
CA VAL A 203 8.80 7.81 6.26
C VAL A 203 8.63 9.22 5.73
N ALA A 204 7.49 9.51 5.09
CA ALA A 204 7.12 10.85 4.69
C ALA A 204 6.56 11.60 5.89
N ASN A 205 7.25 12.64 6.33
CA ASN A 205 6.78 13.58 7.35
C ASN A 205 6.04 14.72 6.65
N PHE A 206 4.81 14.97 7.06
CA PHE A 206 3.96 16.04 6.49
C PHE A 206 4.67 17.40 6.49
N PHE A 207 5.54 17.67 7.46
CA PHE A 207 6.33 18.90 7.49
C PHE A 207 7.63 18.80 6.67
N ASN A 208 7.47 18.51 5.37
CA ASN A 208 8.48 18.65 4.31
C ASN A 208 9.79 17.90 4.54
N SER A 209 9.72 16.66 5.03
CA SER A 209 10.89 15.79 5.11
C SER A 209 10.57 14.33 4.84
N ILE A 210 11.60 13.56 4.47
CA ILE A 210 11.56 12.11 4.48
C ILE A 210 12.65 11.64 5.44
N ALA A 211 12.26 10.89 6.47
CA ALA A 211 13.19 10.28 7.41
C ALA A 211 13.39 8.80 7.05
N VAL A 212 14.64 8.34 7.12
CA VAL A 212 15.00 6.94 6.84
C VAL A 212 15.58 6.30 8.09
N TYR A 213 15.10 5.11 8.46
CA TYR A 213 15.56 4.37 9.62
C TYR A 213 16.00 2.96 9.23
N SER A 214 16.77 2.32 10.12
CA SER A 214 16.93 0.86 10.08
C SER A 214 15.56 0.18 10.22
N ARG A 215 15.34 -0.92 9.50
CA ARG A 215 14.15 -1.78 9.59
C ARG A 215 13.86 -2.24 11.02
N VAL A 216 14.91 -2.44 11.80
CA VAL A 216 14.86 -2.93 13.19
C VAL A 216 15.03 -1.83 14.22
N ALA A 217 14.90 -0.56 13.83
CA ALA A 217 14.96 0.57 14.74
C ALA A 217 13.93 0.46 15.88
N ASP A 218 14.34 0.89 17.07
CA ASP A 218 13.50 0.93 18.27
C ASP A 218 13.95 2.07 19.19
N GLY A 219 12.99 2.69 19.89
CA GLY A 219 13.23 3.78 20.83
C GLY A 219 13.48 5.15 20.17
N ASN A 220 14.15 6.02 20.92
CA ASN A 220 14.46 7.40 20.54
C ASN A 220 15.78 7.47 19.78
N ILE A 221 15.76 7.07 18.51
CA ILE A 221 16.94 6.94 17.65
C ILE A 221 16.86 7.89 16.45
N ALA A 222 18.00 8.47 16.09
CA ALA A 222 18.09 9.34 14.93
C ALA A 222 17.94 8.56 13.61
N PRO A 223 17.35 9.17 12.56
CA PRO A 223 17.28 8.56 11.25
C PRO A 223 18.69 8.40 10.67
N VAL A 224 18.91 7.34 9.89
CA VAL A 224 20.18 7.09 9.20
C VAL A 224 20.41 8.09 8.07
N ARG A 225 19.33 8.63 7.50
CA ARG A 225 19.32 9.69 6.48
C ARG A 225 18.06 10.53 6.61
N THR A 226 18.16 11.81 6.26
CA THR A 226 17.01 12.70 6.20
C THR A 226 17.05 13.53 4.92
N ILE A 227 16.04 13.38 4.07
CA ILE A 227 15.84 14.26 2.92
C ILE A 227 15.01 15.46 3.40
N THR A 228 15.63 16.63 3.50
CA THR A 228 14.97 17.85 3.99
C THR A 228 15.67 19.12 3.53
N GLY A 229 14.96 20.24 3.52
CA GLY A 229 15.46 21.54 3.09
C GLY A 229 14.85 22.01 1.78
N ALA A 230 15.10 23.28 1.44
CA ALA A 230 14.41 23.96 0.34
C ALA A 230 14.68 23.34 -1.04
N ALA A 231 15.85 22.76 -1.28
CA ALA A 231 16.20 22.17 -2.57
C ALA A 231 15.44 20.88 -2.87
N THR A 232 14.88 20.23 -1.82
CA THR A 232 14.13 18.98 -1.99
C THR A 232 12.84 19.17 -2.79
N ASN A 233 12.23 20.36 -2.73
CA ASN A 233 10.88 20.59 -3.25
C ASN A 233 9.81 19.68 -2.59
N LEU A 234 10.08 19.11 -1.41
CA LEU A 234 9.06 18.46 -0.61
C LEU A 234 8.06 19.50 -0.11
N ASN A 235 6.78 19.23 -0.32
CA ASN A 235 5.71 20.09 0.19
C ASN A 235 4.51 19.25 0.61
N ALA A 236 4.33 19.10 1.93
CA ALA A 236 3.34 18.22 2.51
C ALA A 236 3.34 16.83 1.86
N PRO A 237 4.45 16.05 1.95
CA PRO A 237 4.47 14.72 1.39
C PRO A 237 3.54 13.79 2.19
N TYR A 238 2.56 13.19 1.50
CA TYR A 238 1.60 12.25 2.11
C TYR A 238 2.03 10.82 1.83
N GLY A 239 2.06 10.46 0.55
CA GLY A 239 2.40 9.12 0.10
C GLY A 239 3.89 8.98 -0.19
N ILE A 240 4.42 7.79 0.06
CA ILE A 240 5.78 7.41 -0.31
C ILE A 240 5.78 6.01 -0.92
N ALA A 241 6.51 5.82 -2.01
CA ALA A 241 6.71 4.52 -2.64
C ALA A 241 8.17 4.35 -3.05
N LEU A 242 8.62 3.10 -3.15
CA LEU A 242 9.99 2.75 -3.48
C LEU A 242 10.03 1.90 -4.74
N ASP A 243 10.92 2.25 -5.65
CA ASP A 243 11.39 1.35 -6.70
C ASP A 243 12.81 0.92 -6.37
N THR A 244 12.92 -0.15 -5.57
CA THR A 244 14.22 -0.67 -5.13
C THR A 244 15.02 -1.31 -6.27
N ALA A 245 14.38 -1.64 -7.40
CA ALA A 245 15.08 -2.18 -8.57
C ALA A 245 15.81 -1.07 -9.34
N ASN A 246 15.19 0.11 -9.42
CA ASN A 246 15.76 1.29 -10.07
C ASN A 246 16.43 2.28 -9.10
N ASN A 247 16.51 1.94 -7.81
CA ASN A 247 17.05 2.78 -6.75
C ASN A 247 16.35 4.15 -6.63
N GLU A 248 15.02 4.16 -6.56
CA GLU A 248 14.24 5.40 -6.53
C GLU A 248 13.25 5.47 -5.36
N ILE A 249 13.07 6.69 -4.84
CA ILE A 249 12.05 7.07 -3.86
C ILE A 249 11.08 8.01 -4.56
N PHE A 250 9.78 7.75 -4.45
CA PHE A 250 8.72 8.62 -4.96
C PHE A 250 7.95 9.20 -3.78
N ALA A 251 7.80 10.52 -3.75
CA ALA A 251 7.01 11.22 -2.73
C ALA A 251 5.86 11.98 -3.38
N ALA A 252 4.64 11.74 -2.90
CA ALA A 252 3.44 12.44 -3.33
C ALA A 252 3.25 13.71 -2.48
N ASN A 253 3.49 14.87 -3.08
CA ASN A 253 3.45 16.18 -2.41
C ASN A 253 2.06 16.78 -2.57
N THR A 254 1.23 16.65 -1.54
CA THR A 254 -0.15 17.16 -1.61
C THR A 254 -0.19 18.67 -1.70
N GLY A 255 0.78 19.37 -1.09
CA GLY A 255 0.75 20.83 -1.02
C GLY A 255 1.34 21.52 -2.25
N ALA A 256 1.94 20.75 -3.17
CA ALA A 256 2.54 21.26 -4.40
C ALA A 256 2.03 20.56 -5.68
N ASP A 257 0.95 19.77 -5.59
CA ASP A 257 0.37 19.05 -6.74
C ASP A 257 1.43 18.35 -7.60
N SER A 258 2.34 17.62 -6.94
CA SER A 258 3.51 17.05 -7.62
C SER A 258 3.98 15.73 -7.02
N ILE A 259 4.70 14.95 -7.81
CA ILE A 259 5.49 13.81 -7.35
C ILE A 259 6.97 14.17 -7.49
N THR A 260 7.73 14.12 -6.40
CA THR A 260 9.19 14.24 -6.44
C THR A 260 9.83 12.86 -6.41
N VAL A 261 10.89 12.67 -7.18
CA VAL A 261 11.65 11.43 -7.23
C VAL A 261 13.08 11.69 -6.79
N TYR A 262 13.62 10.83 -5.93
CA TYR A 262 15.00 10.90 -5.44
C TYR A 262 15.71 9.57 -5.65
N SER A 263 17.04 9.59 -5.58
CA SER A 263 17.80 8.36 -5.39
C SER A 263 17.39 7.70 -4.06
N ARG A 264 17.35 6.37 -4.03
CA ARG A 264 17.13 5.53 -2.84
C ARG A 264 18.04 5.90 -1.67
N THR A 265 19.26 6.33 -1.97
CA THR A 265 20.29 6.67 -0.97
C THR A 265 20.42 8.18 -0.75
N ALA A 266 19.44 8.98 -1.21
CA ALA A 266 19.47 10.42 -1.02
C ALA A 266 19.51 10.82 0.46
N ASP A 267 20.23 11.89 0.76
CA ASP A 267 20.41 12.44 2.10
C ASP A 267 20.63 13.95 2.03
N GLY A 268 20.14 14.67 3.03
CA GLY A 268 20.26 16.12 3.16
C GLY A 268 19.37 16.94 2.21
N ASN A 269 19.81 18.17 1.96
CA ASN A 269 19.12 19.16 1.15
C ASN A 269 19.51 19.03 -0.33
N ILE A 270 18.91 18.05 -1.00
CA ILE A 270 19.22 17.65 -2.37
C ILE A 270 18.03 17.87 -3.30
N ALA A 271 18.31 18.20 -4.57
CA ALA A 271 17.26 18.30 -5.58
C ALA A 271 16.73 16.92 -5.99
N PRO A 272 15.43 16.80 -6.34
CA PRO A 272 14.90 15.56 -6.89
C PRO A 272 15.56 15.26 -8.25
N VAL A 273 15.75 13.96 -8.54
CA VAL A 273 16.26 13.51 -9.85
C VAL A 273 15.27 13.80 -10.97
N ARG A 274 13.98 13.86 -10.64
CA ARG A 274 12.91 14.40 -11.49
C ARG A 274 11.69 14.78 -10.65
N THR A 275 10.87 15.65 -11.22
CA THR A 275 9.57 16.04 -10.65
C THR A 275 8.49 15.87 -11.70
N ILE A 276 7.38 15.24 -11.33
CA ILE A 276 6.15 15.17 -12.13
C ILE A 276 5.23 16.26 -11.58
N THR A 277 4.94 17.28 -12.40
CA THR A 277 4.14 18.44 -12.00
C THR A 277 3.59 19.18 -13.22
N GLY A 278 2.71 20.16 -12.98
CA GLY A 278 2.12 21.03 -13.98
C GLY A 278 0.76 20.54 -14.48
N ALA A 279 0.04 21.44 -15.16
CA ALA A 279 -1.38 21.26 -15.51
C ALA A 279 -1.65 20.00 -16.36
N ALA A 280 -0.69 19.57 -17.19
CA ALA A 280 -0.84 18.38 -18.03
C ALA A 280 -0.92 17.06 -17.23
N THR A 281 -0.53 17.07 -15.96
CA THR A 281 -0.53 15.87 -15.11
C THR A 281 -1.89 15.59 -14.45
N ASN A 282 -2.76 16.60 -14.36
CA ASN A 282 -4.00 16.59 -13.57
C ASN A 282 -3.78 16.21 -12.09
N LEU A 283 -2.56 16.31 -11.56
CA LEU A 283 -2.31 16.14 -10.14
C LEU A 283 -3.01 17.27 -9.37
N ASN A 284 -3.77 16.89 -8.35
CA ASN A 284 -4.42 17.81 -7.43
C ASN A 284 -4.47 17.12 -6.06
N GLY A 285 -3.64 17.57 -5.13
CA GLY A 285 -3.47 16.98 -3.81
C GLY A 285 -3.19 15.46 -3.83
N PRO A 286 -2.14 14.97 -4.50
CA PRO A 286 -1.86 13.54 -4.52
C PRO A 286 -1.54 13.03 -3.11
N VAL A 287 -2.33 12.05 -2.64
CA VAL A 287 -2.23 11.47 -1.29
C VAL A 287 -1.56 10.09 -1.29
N GLY A 288 -1.98 9.21 -2.20
CA GLY A 288 -1.47 7.85 -2.32
C GLY A 288 -0.57 7.71 -3.54
N ILE A 289 0.47 6.90 -3.42
CA ILE A 289 1.33 6.50 -4.53
C ILE A 289 1.77 5.05 -4.35
N ALA A 290 1.78 4.30 -5.45
CA ALA A 290 2.34 2.97 -5.51
C ALA A 290 3.11 2.83 -6.83
N VAL A 291 4.23 2.14 -6.80
CA VAL A 291 5.01 1.82 -8.00
C VAL A 291 4.88 0.34 -8.27
N LEU A 292 4.62 0.01 -9.52
CA LEU A 292 4.37 -1.36 -9.97
C LEU A 292 5.68 -1.95 -10.48
N ARG A 293 5.88 -3.24 -10.21
CA ARG A 293 6.92 -4.07 -10.83
C ARG A 293 6.27 -5.01 -11.83
#